data_AF-A0ABD5XT97-F1
#
_entry.id   AF-A0ABD5XT97-F1
#
_cell.length_a   1.000
_cell.length_b   1.000
_cell.length_c   1.000
_cell.angle_alpha   90.00
_cell.angle_beta   90.00
_cell.angle_gamma   90.00
#
_symmetry.space_group_name_H-M   'P 1'
#
loop_
_entity.id
_entity.type
_entity.pdbx_description
1 polymer ?
#
loop_
_entity_poly.entity_id
_entity_poly.type
_entity_poly.pdbx_seq_one_letter_code
_entity_poly.pdbx_strand_id
1 'polypeptide(L)' 'MASSADRDAFEVCGRCGEPLAGTDWYPATTYVGADGAILVLSFCDEHCLAAWDDSA' A
#
# COMPACT_ATOMS: atom_id res chain seq x y z
N MET A 1 -15.27 -5.83 -15.98
CA MET A 1 -13.93 -6.43 -16.08
C MET A 1 -13.06 -5.64 -15.12
N ALA A 2 -12.80 -6.14 -13.91
CA ALA A 2 -11.90 -5.48 -12.97
C ALA A 2 -10.47 -5.88 -13.39
N SER A 3 -9.68 -4.89 -13.79
CA SER A 3 -8.29 -5.06 -14.20
C SER A 3 -7.54 -5.86 -13.13
N SER A 4 -6.87 -6.93 -13.55
CA SER A 4 -6.02 -7.76 -12.68
C SER A 4 -4.96 -6.96 -11.93
N ALA A 5 -4.55 -5.80 -12.46
CA ALA A 5 -3.60 -4.88 -11.84
C ALA A 5 -4.02 -4.33 -10.45
N ASP A 6 -5.32 -4.36 -10.13
CA ASP A 6 -5.81 -3.90 -8.82
C ASP A 6 -5.66 -4.97 -7.73
N ARG A 7 -5.49 -6.25 -8.11
CA ARG A 7 -5.40 -7.36 -7.14
C ARG A 7 -4.02 -7.45 -6.50
N ASP A 8 -2.95 -7.17 -7.26
CA ASP A 8 -1.56 -7.23 -6.80
C ASP A 8 -1.14 -6.03 -5.93
N ALA A 9 -1.83 -4.88 -6.01
CA ALA A 9 -1.47 -3.69 -5.23
C ALA A 9 -1.55 -3.90 -3.71
N PHE A 10 -2.23 -4.97 -3.28
CA PHE A 10 -2.41 -5.36 -1.89
C PHE A 10 -1.64 -6.64 -1.53
N GLU A 11 -0.81 -7.17 -2.42
CA GLU A 11 -0.07 -8.43 -2.18
C GLU A 11 1.33 -8.19 -1.59
N VAL A 12 1.86 -6.98 -1.68
CA VAL A 12 3.18 -6.62 -1.16
C VAL A 12 3.12 -5.33 -0.34
N CYS A 13 4.01 -5.23 0.64
CA CYS A 13 4.16 -4.03 1.44
C CYS A 13 4.71 -2.88 0.58
N GLY A 14 3.98 -1.76 0.53
CA GLY A 14 4.39 -0.55 -0.19
C GLY A 14 5.69 0.08 0.32
N ARG A 15 6.16 -0.30 1.51
CA ARG A 15 7.44 0.14 2.10
C ARG A 15 8.59 -0.81 1.81
N CYS A 16 8.49 -2.04 2.31
CA CYS A 16 9.59 -2.99 2.35
C CYS A 16 9.57 -4.00 1.19
N GLY A 17 8.47 -4.08 0.44
CA GLY A 17 8.29 -5.02 -0.66
C GLY A 17 8.05 -6.47 -0.24
N GLU A 18 7.95 -6.75 1.06
CA GLU A 18 7.64 -8.11 1.54
C GLU A 18 6.19 -8.50 1.19
N PRO A 19 5.95 -9.77 0.86
CA PRO A 19 4.61 -10.26 0.57
C PRO A 19 3.73 -10.18 1.82
N LEU A 20 2.53 -9.61 1.66
CA LEU A 20 1.50 -9.52 2.68
C LEU A 20 0.81 -10.89 2.83
N ALA A 21 1.49 -11.81 3.52
CA ALA A 21 0.99 -13.14 3.80
C ALA A 21 0.02 -13.13 4.99
N GLY A 22 -1.16 -12.55 4.83
CA GLY A 22 -2.18 -12.53 5.90
C GLY A 22 -3.49 -11.86 5.51
N THR A 23 -4.54 -12.11 6.31
CA THR A 23 -5.83 -11.39 6.26
C THR A 23 -5.73 -10.02 6.93
N ASP A 24 -4.72 -9.83 7.79
CA ASP A 24 -4.49 -8.62 8.59
C ASP A 24 -3.34 -7.80 8.01
N TRP A 25 -3.58 -7.12 6.89
CA TRP A 25 -2.71 -6.06 6.39
C TRP A 25 -3.40 -4.71 6.59
N TYR A 26 -2.61 -3.67 6.80
CA TYR A 26 -3.14 -2.34 7.08
C TYR A 26 -3.34 -1.58 5.75
N PRO A 27 -4.58 -1.25 5.36
CA PRO A 27 -4.81 -0.34 4.23
C PRO A 27 -4.35 1.03 4.67
N ALA A 28 -3.35 1.56 4.00
CA ALA A 28 -2.76 2.81 4.35
C ALA A 28 -3.00 3.79 3.23
N THR A 29 -3.74 4.82 3.60
CA THR A 29 -3.75 6.15 2.98
C THR A 29 -3.74 6.18 1.46
N THR A 30 -4.84 6.66 0.91
CA THR A 30 -4.90 7.17 -0.46
C THR A 30 -3.92 8.33 -0.63
N TYR A 31 -2.80 8.09 -1.30
CA TYR A 31 -1.87 9.14 -1.73
C TYR A 31 -2.36 9.73 -3.04
N VAL A 32 -2.55 11.06 -3.08
CA VAL A 32 -2.90 11.76 -4.31
C VAL A 32 -1.63 12.33 -4.92
N GLY A 33 -1.16 11.71 -5.99
CA GLY A 33 -0.03 12.19 -6.79
C GLY A 33 -0.29 13.58 -7.38
N ALA A 34 0.77 14.25 -7.81
CA ALA A 34 0.70 15.61 -8.39
C ALA A 34 -0.13 15.68 -9.70
N ASP A 35 -0.36 14.53 -10.34
CA ASP A 35 -1.23 14.30 -11.49
C ASP A 35 -2.69 13.98 -11.10
N GLY A 36 -3.00 13.93 -9.81
CA GLY A 36 -4.29 13.50 -9.28
C GLY A 36 -4.45 11.98 -9.18
N ALA A 37 -3.40 11.19 -9.43
CA ALA A 37 -3.46 9.74 -9.32
C ALA A 37 -3.60 9.33 -7.85
N ILE A 38 -4.63 8.55 -7.53
CA ILE A 38 -4.78 7.97 -6.20
C ILE A 38 -4.04 6.63 -6.17
N LEU A 39 -3.00 6.55 -5.34
CA LEU A 39 -2.28 5.33 -5.03
C LEU A 39 -2.75 4.82 -3.67
N VAL A 40 -3.22 3.57 -3.64
CA VAL A 40 -3.53 2.84 -2.41
C VAL A 40 -2.39 1.87 -2.16
N LEU A 41 -1.78 1.96 -0.99
CA LEU A 41 -0.68 1.09 -0.58
C LEU A 41 -1.10 0.30 0.66
N SER A 42 -0.59 -0.92 0.77
CA SER A 42 -0.74 -1.74 1.97
C SER A 42 0.58 -1.93 2.68
N PHE A 43 0.51 -2.11 3.99
CA PHE A 43 1.71 -2.33 4.80
C PHE A 43 1.54 -3.55 5.69
N CYS A 44 2.66 -4.25 5.89
CA CYS A 44 2.72 -5.47 6.71
C CYS A 44 2.55 -5.18 8.20
N ASP A 45 2.91 -3.97 8.63
CA ASP A 45 2.87 -3.56 10.02
C ASP A 45 2.79 -2.04 10.16
N GLU A 46 2.49 -1.61 11.38
CA GLU A 46 2.38 -0.19 11.77
C GLU A 46 3.71 0.59 11.65
N HIS A 47 4.86 -0.08 11.72
CA HIS A 47 6.18 0.54 11.61
C HIS A 47 6.49 0.90 10.14
N CYS A 48 6.13 0.01 9.23
CA CYS A 48 6.20 0.22 7.79
C CYS A 48 5.27 1.36 7.36
N LEU A 49 4.07 1.43 7.93
CA LEU A 49 3.14 2.54 7.75
C LEU A 49 3.70 3.86 8.30
N ALA A 50 4.08 3.90 9.58
CA ALA A 50 4.47 5.12 10.27
C ALA A 50 5.66 5.81 9.59
N ALA A 51 6.65 5.04 9.15
CA ALA A 51 7.80 5.64 8.50
C ALA A 51 7.67 5.77 6.97
N TRP A 52 6.55 5.33 6.37
CA TRP A 52 6.12 5.83 5.05
C TRP A 52 5.47 7.21 5.21
N ASP A 53 4.58 7.38 6.18
CA ASP A 53 3.89 8.64 6.49
C ASP A 53 4.87 9.77 6.85
N ASP A 54 5.92 9.45 7.63
CA ASP A 54 7.02 10.39 7.95
C ASP A 54 7.81 10.85 6.70
N SER A 55 7.78 10.05 5.62
CA SER A 55 8.52 10.32 4.38
C SER A 55 7.64 10.90 3.26
N ALA A 56 6.32 11.03 3.48
CA ALA A 56 5.32 11.42 2.48
C ALA A 56 5.07 12.94 2.42
#